data_AF-A0A958JL72-F1
#
_entry.id   AF-A0A958JL72-F1
#
_cell.length_a   1.000
_cell.length_b   1.000
_cell.length_c   1.000
_cell.angle_alpha   90.00
_cell.angle_beta   90.00
_cell.angle_gamma   90.00
#
_symmetry.space_group_name_H-M   'P 1'
#
loop_
_entity.id
_entity.type
_entity.pdbx_description
1 polymer ?
#
loop_
_entity_poly.entity_id
_entity_poly.type
_entity_poly.pdbx_seq_one_letter_code
_entity_poly.pdbx_strand_id
1 'polypeptide(L)'
;MKSCLQKVWSLFPMLFLFAGMGCGSKQSPVTSIVFSNLAPFSDSDVVDMVFEIQSLEVDGIILDQDDNNQADFFSYPIGCGASYPAQCGIDVSQSGNIELGPLPIGFRYQLTVKLRNASSTVLYQGQTTYTNSNANQTLSIGLQ
;
A
#
# COMPACT_ATOMS: atom_id res chain seq x y z
N MET A 1 24.12 4.77 7.07
CA MET A 1 24.52 6.21 7.10
C MET A 1 23.24 6.99 7.37
N LYS A 2 23.03 7.57 8.57
CA LYS A 2 23.12 9.02 8.88
C LYS A 2 22.61 9.88 7.70
N SER A 3 21.62 10.78 7.79
CA SER A 3 21.10 11.57 8.92
C SER A 3 19.70 12.14 8.62
N CYS A 4 18.83 12.18 9.64
CA CYS A 4 17.54 12.87 9.75
C CYS A 4 17.86 14.40 9.96
N LEU A 5 17.21 15.31 9.20
CA LEU A 5 17.08 16.79 9.31
C LEU A 5 18.34 17.70 9.47
N GLN A 6 18.37 18.84 8.76
CA GLN A 6 19.23 19.99 9.06
C GLN A 6 18.40 21.26 9.42
N LYS A 7 18.62 21.76 10.64
CA LYS A 7 18.23 23.08 11.25
C LYS A 7 18.81 24.28 10.48
N VAL A 8 18.50 25.59 10.65
CA VAL A 8 17.52 26.49 11.35
C VAL A 8 17.99 27.93 11.06
N TRP A 9 17.10 28.91 10.83
CA TRP A 9 17.20 30.33 11.27
C TRP A 9 15.74 30.79 11.49
N SER A 10 15.26 31.52 12.51
CA SER A 10 15.82 32.29 13.62
C SER A 10 14.67 32.69 14.58
N LEU A 11 14.97 32.73 15.90
CA LEU A 11 14.33 33.51 17.01
C LEU A 11 12.82 33.34 17.33
N PHE A 12 12.51 32.70 18.47
CA PHE A 12 11.65 33.23 19.57
C PHE A 12 11.54 32.19 20.71
N PRO A 13 11.66 32.55 22.00
CA PRO A 13 11.50 31.60 23.10
C PRO A 13 10.06 31.61 23.61
N MET A 14 9.26 30.61 23.22
CA MET A 14 8.00 30.35 23.90
C MET A 14 7.67 28.86 23.84
N LEU A 15 7.66 28.27 25.03
CA LEU A 15 6.71 27.29 25.55
C LEU A 15 6.10 26.24 24.58
N PHE A 16 6.15 24.99 25.07
CA PHE A 16 5.32 23.83 24.75
C PHE A 16 5.71 22.88 23.59
N LEU A 17 6.08 21.69 24.07
CA LEU A 17 5.55 20.38 23.69
C LEU A 17 6.12 19.67 22.43
N PHE A 18 6.66 18.47 22.69
CA PHE A 18 6.91 17.35 21.78
C PHE A 18 7.37 17.68 20.35
N ALA A 19 8.68 17.84 20.15
CA ALA A 19 9.32 17.67 18.83
C ALA A 19 10.33 16.50 18.84
N GLY A 20 10.05 15.48 19.67
CA GLY A 20 10.76 14.20 19.69
C GLY A 20 10.08 13.19 18.77
N MET A 21 9.80 13.54 17.52
CA MET A 21 9.51 12.51 16.51
C MET A 21 10.85 11.93 16.06
N GLY A 22 11.34 11.00 16.87
CA GLY A 22 12.39 10.09 16.43
C GLY A 22 11.93 9.44 15.12
N CYS A 23 12.83 9.41 14.13
CA CYS A 23 12.78 8.52 12.98
C CYS A 23 12.37 7.13 13.54
N GLY A 24 11.07 6.80 13.47
CA GLY A 24 10.48 5.68 14.22
C GLY A 24 11.15 4.38 13.81
N SER A 25 11.49 3.52 14.77
CA SER A 25 11.74 2.13 14.44
C SER A 25 10.52 1.64 13.63
N LYS A 26 10.75 0.97 12.49
CA LYS A 26 9.71 0.36 11.62
C LYS A 26 8.99 -0.79 12.34
N GLN A 27 8.59 -0.62 13.60
CA GLN A 27 7.66 -1.47 14.34
C GLN A 27 6.27 -0.85 14.21
N SER A 28 5.77 -0.85 12.99
CA SER A 28 4.33 -0.67 12.76
C SER A 28 3.76 -2.04 12.39
N PRO A 29 2.48 -2.31 12.71
CA PRO A 29 1.91 -3.62 12.51
C PRO A 29 1.95 -4.00 11.03
N VAL A 30 2.15 -5.29 10.78
CA VAL A 30 1.97 -5.85 9.45
C VAL A 30 0.50 -5.73 9.10
N THR A 31 0.22 -5.02 8.01
CA THR A 31 -1.14 -4.96 7.45
C THR A 31 -1.32 -6.12 6.49
N SER A 32 -2.45 -6.83 6.60
CA SER A 32 -2.79 -7.99 5.79
C SER A 32 -4.02 -7.70 4.93
N ILE A 33 -3.92 -7.95 3.62
CA ILE A 33 -5.06 -7.91 2.71
C ILE A 33 -5.55 -9.33 2.51
N VAL A 34 -6.73 -9.63 3.03
CA VAL A 34 -7.36 -10.93 2.81
C VAL A 34 -8.28 -10.82 1.61
N PHE A 35 -8.02 -11.65 0.61
CA PHE A 35 -8.89 -11.78 -0.55
C PHE A 35 -9.47 -13.20 -0.58
N SER A 36 -10.74 -13.29 -0.91
CA SER A 36 -11.46 -14.55 -1.03
C SER A 36 -11.75 -14.86 -2.49
N ASN A 37 -11.90 -16.14 -2.80
CA ASN A 37 -12.24 -16.68 -4.12
C ASN A 37 -13.25 -15.78 -4.83
N LEU A 38 -12.82 -15.24 -5.97
CA LEU A 38 -13.59 -14.32 -6.79
C LEU A 38 -14.43 -15.09 -7.81
N ALA A 39 -15.02 -16.20 -7.39
CA ALA A 39 -15.94 -17.05 -8.16
C ALA A 39 -16.96 -16.32 -9.05
N PRO A 40 -17.52 -15.12 -8.73
CA PRO A 40 -18.34 -14.36 -9.69
C PRO A 40 -17.68 -14.04 -11.04
N PHE A 41 -16.36 -14.17 -11.17
CA PHE A 41 -15.62 -13.97 -12.42
C PHE A 41 -15.36 -15.26 -13.21
N SER A 42 -15.88 -16.42 -12.78
CA SER A 42 -15.66 -17.71 -13.45
C SER A 42 -16.16 -17.77 -14.89
N ASP A 43 -17.14 -16.93 -15.25
CA ASP A 43 -17.69 -16.80 -16.61
C ASP A 43 -17.09 -15.61 -17.39
N SER A 44 -16.06 -14.95 -16.84
CA SER A 44 -15.38 -13.82 -17.46
C SER A 44 -14.00 -14.23 -17.98
N ASP A 45 -13.47 -13.48 -18.96
CA ASP A 45 -12.11 -13.67 -19.49
C ASP A 45 -10.99 -13.38 -18.47
N VAL A 46 -11.33 -13.16 -17.19
CA VAL A 46 -10.39 -12.89 -16.11
C VAL A 46 -9.62 -14.16 -15.76
N VAL A 47 -8.30 -14.05 -15.68
CA VAL A 47 -7.40 -15.16 -15.32
C VAL A 47 -6.55 -14.88 -14.09
N ASP A 48 -6.23 -13.61 -13.83
CA ASP A 48 -5.41 -13.24 -12.68
C ASP A 48 -5.79 -11.88 -12.08
N MET A 49 -5.27 -11.63 -10.88
CA MET A 49 -5.38 -10.37 -10.16
C MET A 49 -4.01 -9.88 -9.67
N VAL A 50 -3.86 -8.56 -9.66
CA VAL A 50 -2.68 -7.86 -9.11
C VAL A 50 -3.12 -6.75 -8.16
N PHE A 51 -2.29 -6.46 -7.18
CA PHE A 51 -2.58 -5.44 -6.16
C PHE A 51 -1.50 -4.36 -6.18
N GLU A 52 -1.93 -3.12 -6.27
CA GLU A 52 -1.09 -1.93 -6.21
C GLU A 52 -1.46 -1.12 -4.96
N ILE A 53 -0.47 -0.73 -4.18
CA ILE A 53 -0.65 0.06 -2.97
C ILE A 53 0.17 1.32 -3.09
N GLN A 54 -0.45 2.46 -2.84
CA GLN A 54 0.20 3.75 -2.87
C GLN A 54 0.04 4.45 -1.52
N SER A 55 1.11 5.02 -0.98
CA SER A 55 1.00 5.94 0.16
C SER A 55 0.29 7.22 -0.25
N LEU A 56 -0.63 7.71 0.60
CA LEU A 56 -1.31 8.98 0.40
C LEU A 56 -0.75 10.02 1.36
N GLU A 57 -0.80 11.27 0.92
CA GLU A 57 -0.46 12.41 1.77
C GLU A 57 -1.37 12.48 3.00
N VAL A 58 -0.75 12.68 4.16
CA VAL A 58 -1.40 12.95 5.43
C VAL A 58 -0.77 14.21 6.02
N ASP A 59 -1.59 15.25 6.19
CA ASP A 59 -1.19 16.53 6.80
C ASP A 59 0.08 17.17 6.19
N GLY A 60 0.23 17.12 4.86
CA GLY A 60 1.41 17.66 4.18
C GLY A 60 2.61 16.72 4.12
N ILE A 61 2.48 15.49 4.64
CA ILE A 61 3.54 14.49 4.70
C ILE A 61 3.17 13.30 3.81
N ILE A 62 4.06 12.94 2.88
CA ILE A 62 3.97 11.73 2.07
C ILE A 62 5.03 10.75 2.58
N LEU A 63 4.68 9.47 2.69
CA LEU A 63 5.69 8.44 2.91
C LEU A 63 6.45 8.21 1.62
N ASP A 64 7.74 8.45 1.74
CA ASP A 64 8.74 8.26 0.72
C ASP A 64 9.94 7.56 1.39
N GLN A 65 10.21 6.33 0.99
CA GLN A 65 11.36 5.55 1.43
C GLN A 65 12.64 5.83 0.62
N ASP A 66 12.51 6.52 -0.51
CA ASP A 66 13.57 6.73 -1.50
C ASP A 66 14.04 8.20 -1.61
N ASP A 67 13.52 9.11 -0.78
CA ASP A 67 13.92 10.53 -0.65
C ASP A 67 13.80 11.32 -1.97
N ASN A 68 12.75 11.06 -2.73
CA ASN A 68 12.43 11.65 -4.03
C ASN A 68 11.11 12.48 -4.05
N ASN A 69 10.48 12.73 -2.90
CA ASN A 69 9.19 13.39 -2.73
C ASN A 69 8.02 12.71 -3.49
N GLN A 70 8.14 11.43 -3.83
CA GLN A 70 7.06 10.66 -4.46
C GLN A 70 6.43 9.71 -3.44
N ALA A 71 5.17 9.36 -3.70
CA ALA A 71 4.50 8.35 -2.90
C ALA A 71 5.20 7.00 -3.04
N ASP A 72 5.40 6.29 -1.93
CA ASP A 72 5.76 4.88 -1.93
C ASP A 72 4.72 4.06 -2.69
N PHE A 73 5.20 3.20 -3.59
CA PHE A 73 4.38 2.24 -4.33
C PHE A 73 4.81 0.81 -4.03
N PHE A 74 3.83 -0.03 -3.71
CA PHE A 74 4.01 -1.47 -3.49
C PHE A 74 3.16 -2.24 -4.50
N SER A 75 3.70 -3.35 -4.96
CA SER A 75 3.13 -4.12 -6.06
C SER A 75 3.16 -5.60 -5.72
N TYR A 76 2.02 -6.28 -5.88
CA TYR A 76 1.85 -7.67 -5.53
C TYR A 76 1.22 -8.48 -6.67
N PRO A 77 1.73 -9.69 -6.97
CA PRO A 77 2.87 -10.35 -6.31
C PRO A 77 4.21 -9.63 -6.50
N ILE A 78 5.04 -9.58 -5.45
CA ILE A 78 6.32 -8.84 -5.43
C ILE A 78 7.25 -9.26 -6.57
N GLY A 79 7.20 -10.54 -6.97
CA GLY A 79 8.02 -11.10 -8.04
C GLY A 79 7.70 -10.61 -9.45
N CYS A 80 6.59 -9.88 -9.65
CA CYS A 80 6.16 -9.44 -10.98
C CYS A 80 6.79 -8.16 -11.48
N GLY A 81 7.45 -7.42 -10.58
CA GLY A 81 7.92 -6.07 -10.87
C GLY A 81 6.79 -5.13 -11.29
N ALA A 82 7.16 -3.92 -11.71
CA ALA A 82 6.19 -2.89 -12.11
C ALA A 82 5.50 -3.18 -13.46
N SER A 83 6.02 -4.11 -14.26
CA SER A 83 5.52 -4.41 -15.61
C SER A 83 4.35 -5.39 -15.63
N TYR A 84 4.10 -6.12 -14.53
CA TYR A 84 3.06 -7.15 -14.41
C TYR A 84 2.78 -7.93 -15.70
N PRO A 85 3.71 -8.77 -16.17
CA PRO A 85 3.49 -9.54 -17.39
C PRO A 85 2.30 -10.52 -17.23
N ALA A 86 1.84 -11.06 -18.35
CA ALA A 86 0.79 -12.08 -18.35
C ALA A 86 1.21 -13.26 -17.48
N GLN A 87 0.24 -13.85 -16.76
CA GLN A 87 0.43 -15.01 -15.88
C GLN A 87 1.31 -14.75 -14.65
N CYS A 88 1.59 -13.49 -14.33
CA CYS A 88 2.33 -13.14 -13.12
C CYS A 88 1.39 -12.84 -11.93
N GLY A 89 0.13 -12.52 -12.18
CA GLY A 89 -0.83 -12.24 -11.11
C GLY A 89 -1.20 -13.47 -10.28
N ILE A 90 -1.96 -13.24 -9.21
CA ILE A 90 -2.56 -14.30 -8.40
C ILE A 90 -3.78 -14.83 -9.15
N ASP A 91 -3.91 -16.14 -9.26
CA ASP A 91 -5.08 -16.77 -9.88
C ASP A 91 -6.36 -16.37 -9.14
N VAL A 92 -7.38 -15.91 -9.87
CA VAL A 92 -8.66 -15.43 -9.29
C VAL A 92 -9.47 -16.52 -8.58
N SER A 93 -9.20 -17.79 -8.88
CA SER A 93 -9.79 -18.93 -8.18
C SER A 93 -9.20 -19.13 -6.78
N GLN A 94 -8.06 -18.52 -6.47
CA GLN A 94 -7.39 -18.66 -5.19
C GLN A 94 -7.94 -17.67 -4.16
N SER A 95 -7.95 -18.11 -2.91
CA SER A 95 -8.08 -17.22 -1.74
C SER A 95 -6.73 -17.11 -1.07
N GLY A 96 -6.46 -15.97 -0.42
CA GLY A 96 -5.16 -15.78 0.21
C GLY A 96 -5.05 -14.50 1.02
N ASN A 97 -3.82 -14.25 1.45
CA ASN A 97 -3.43 -13.05 2.18
C ASN A 97 -2.18 -12.45 1.56
N ILE A 98 -2.15 -11.12 1.45
CA ILE A 98 -0.95 -10.34 1.11
C ILE A 98 -0.53 -9.54 2.33
N GLU A 99 0.73 -9.71 2.73
CA GLU A 99 1.34 -8.89 3.78
C GLU A 99 2.00 -7.65 3.18
N LEU A 100 1.52 -6.48 3.58
CA LEU A 100 2.04 -5.18 3.13
C LEU A 100 3.33 -4.76 3.84
N GLY A 101 3.88 -5.64 4.68
CA GLY A 101 5.03 -5.35 5.52
C GLY A 101 4.72 -4.34 6.63
N PRO A 102 5.76 -3.88 7.36
CA PRO A 102 5.60 -2.89 8.40
C PRO A 102 5.39 -1.51 7.78
N LEU A 103 4.13 -1.08 7.69
CA LEU A 103 3.74 0.22 7.16
C LEU A 103 3.56 1.24 8.29
N PRO A 104 4.04 2.48 8.21
CA PRO A 104 3.86 3.48 9.26
C PRO A 104 2.41 3.70 9.71
N ILE A 105 2.20 3.78 11.03
CA ILE A 105 0.93 4.13 11.69
C ILE A 105 0.60 5.60 11.44
N GLY A 106 -0.70 5.91 11.33
CA GLY A 106 -1.21 7.27 11.10
C GLY A 106 -1.23 7.67 9.62
N PHE A 107 -0.59 6.87 8.75
CA PHE A 107 -0.60 7.11 7.32
C PHE A 107 -1.77 6.45 6.62
N ARG A 108 -2.13 7.02 5.47
CA ARG A 108 -3.19 6.56 4.59
C ARG A 108 -2.60 5.88 3.37
N TYR A 109 -3.28 4.85 2.89
CA TYR A 109 -2.87 4.08 1.72
C TYR A 109 -4.07 3.83 0.83
N GLN A 110 -3.83 3.91 -0.48
CA GLN A 110 -4.78 3.50 -1.49
C GLN A 110 -4.40 2.10 -1.96
N LEU A 111 -5.32 1.16 -1.82
CA LEU A 111 -5.22 -0.19 -2.35
C LEU A 111 -6.06 -0.28 -3.62
N THR A 112 -5.42 -0.66 -4.71
CA THR A 112 -6.05 -0.92 -6.01
C THR A 112 -5.86 -2.40 -6.35
N VAL A 113 -6.95 -3.08 -6.67
CA VAL A 113 -6.91 -4.43 -7.25
C VAL A 113 -7.30 -4.34 -8.72
N LYS A 114 -6.57 -5.03 -9.57
CA LYS A 114 -6.86 -5.13 -11.01
C LYS A 114 -7.05 -6.60 -11.37
N LEU A 115 -8.20 -6.92 -11.95
CA LEU A 115 -8.50 -8.24 -12.50
C LEU A 115 -8.25 -8.19 -14.01
N ARG A 116 -7.49 -9.16 -14.51
CA ARG A 116 -6.96 -9.09 -15.87
C ARG A 116 -7.22 -10.37 -16.65
N ASN A 117 -7.26 -10.24 -17.96
CA ASN A 117 -7.30 -11.38 -18.86
C ASN A 117 -5.91 -11.93 -19.18
N ALA A 118 -5.85 -13.01 -19.97
CA ALA A 118 -4.61 -13.66 -20.37
C ALA A 118 -3.64 -12.77 -21.18
N SER A 119 -4.11 -11.63 -21.70
CA SER A 119 -3.29 -10.63 -22.39
C SER A 119 -2.86 -9.47 -21.47
N SER A 120 -3.04 -9.59 -20.15
CA SER A 120 -2.78 -8.55 -19.14
C SER A 120 -3.68 -7.31 -19.25
N THR A 121 -4.76 -7.37 -20.03
CA THR A 121 -5.74 -6.29 -20.09
C THR A 121 -6.56 -6.29 -18.80
N VAL A 122 -6.62 -5.14 -18.13
CA VAL A 122 -7.47 -4.94 -16.95
C VAL A 122 -8.93 -4.91 -17.41
N LEU A 123 -9.73 -5.85 -16.91
CA LEU A 123 -11.16 -5.94 -17.19
C LEU A 123 -11.99 -5.33 -16.06
N TYR A 124 -11.52 -5.47 -14.83
CA TYR A 124 -12.16 -4.90 -13.65
C TYR A 124 -11.11 -4.30 -12.72
N GLN A 125 -11.49 -3.23 -12.04
CA GLN A 125 -10.63 -2.57 -11.06
C GLN A 125 -11.46 -2.19 -9.83
N GLY A 126 -11.00 -2.66 -8.67
CA GLY A 126 -11.54 -2.27 -7.38
C GLY A 126 -10.54 -1.37 -6.65
N GLN A 127 -11.04 -0.44 -5.85
CA GLN A 127 -10.18 0.45 -5.08
C GLN A 127 -10.77 0.68 -3.69
N THR A 128 -9.90 0.67 -2.68
CA THR A 128 -10.25 1.06 -1.32
C THR A 128 -9.14 1.89 -0.70
N THR A 129 -9.50 2.77 0.23
CA THR A 129 -8.53 3.56 0.99
C THR A 129 -8.63 3.14 2.45
N TYR A 130 -7.47 2.96 3.09
CA TYR A 130 -7.42 2.67 4.52
C TYR A 130 -6.39 3.55 5.22
N THR A 131 -6.58 3.72 6.53
CA THR A 131 -5.64 4.41 7.41
C THR A 131 -5.03 3.37 8.33
N ASN A 132 -3.71 3.25 8.39
CA ASN A 132 -3.08 2.33 9.33
C ASN A 132 -3.23 2.87 10.76
N SER A 133 -4.17 2.32 11.53
CA SER A 133 -4.54 2.77 12.87
C SER A 133 -3.91 1.97 14.01
N ASN A 134 -2.87 1.18 13.73
CA ASN A 134 -2.18 0.33 14.71
C ASN A 134 -2.96 -0.94 15.15
N ALA A 135 -4.10 -1.22 14.51
CA ALA A 135 -4.84 -2.46 14.66
C ALA A 135 -4.55 -3.40 13.48
N ASN A 136 -4.61 -4.73 13.69
CA ASN A 136 -4.66 -5.67 12.57
C ASN A 136 -5.88 -5.33 11.72
N GLN A 137 -5.65 -4.86 10.50
CA GLN A 137 -6.72 -4.57 9.56
C GLN A 137 -6.82 -5.69 8.55
N THR A 138 -8.04 -6.19 8.37
CA THR A 138 -8.42 -7.05 7.27
C THR A 138 -9.16 -6.20 6.26
N LEU A 139 -8.62 -6.09 5.06
CA LEU A 139 -9.24 -5.37 3.96
C LEU A 139 -9.94 -6.38 3.06
N SER A 140 -11.27 -6.36 3.04
CA SER A 140 -12.06 -7.10 2.06
C SER A 140 -12.32 -6.21 0.86
N ILE A 141 -11.93 -6.65 -0.33
CA ILE A 141 -12.22 -5.90 -1.55
C ILE A 141 -13.56 -6.38 -2.12
N GLY A 142 -14.57 -5.50 -2.07
CA GLY A 142 -15.81 -5.69 -2.81
C GLY A 142 -15.58 -5.29 -4.26
N LEU A 143 -15.70 -6.25 -5.17
CA LEU A 143 -15.73 -5.98 -6.60
C LEU A 143 -17.20 -5.74 -6.98
N GLN A 144 -17.52 -4.50 -7.35
CA GLN A 144 -18.83 -4.12 -7.88
C GLN A 144 -18.81 -4.12 -9.40
#